data_AF-A0A2U9IVN1-F1
#
_entry.id   AF-A0A2U9IVN1-F1
#
_cell.length_a   1.000
_cell.length_b   1.000
_cell.length_c   1.000
_cell.angle_alpha   90.00
_cell.angle_beta   90.00
_cell.angle_gamma   90.00
#
_symmetry.space_group_name_H-M   'P 1'
#
loop_
_entity.id
_entity.type
_entity.pdbx_description
1 polymer ?
#
loop_
_entity_poly.entity_id
_entity_poly.type
_entity_poly.pdbx_seq_one_letter_code
_entity_poly.pdbx_strand_id
1 'polypeptide(L)' 'MVSVTKVHRKGIVVIPKELREMFNIKEGDEVLIFSDEFGIHILPKKSPEELFGIDSGKGLEELAKEQIKEREAERAKVYS' A
#
# COMPACT_ATOMS: atom_id res chain seq x y z
N MET A 1 0.09 -9.33 8.90
CA MET A 1 -1.06 -9.02 9.77
C MET A 1 -2.31 -9.05 8.92
N VAL A 2 -3.41 -9.63 9.40
CA VAL A 2 -4.69 -9.68 8.69
C VAL A 2 -5.77 -9.10 9.60
N SER A 3 -6.52 -8.11 9.13
CA SER A 3 -7.68 -7.57 9.85
C SER A 3 -8.90 -7.67 8.96
N VAL A 4 -10.01 -8.20 9.48
CA VAL A 4 -11.28 -8.26 8.77
C VAL A 4 -12.12 -7.06 9.19
N THR A 5 -12.59 -6.28 8.22
CA THR A 5 -13.47 -5.12 8.45
C THR A 5 -14.74 -5.26 7.61
N LYS A 6 -15.83 -4.63 8.05
CA LYS A 6 -17.10 -4.67 7.33
C LYS A 6 -17.12 -3.57 6.28
N VAL A 7 -17.62 -3.90 5.11
CA VAL A 7 -17.94 -2.91 4.08
C VAL A 7 -19.29 -2.28 4.46
N HIS A 8 -19.29 -0.97 4.67
CA HIS A 8 -20.49 -0.21 4.98
C HIS A 8 -21.21 0.22 3.70
N ARG A 9 -22.33 0.94 3.85
CA ARG A 9 -23.09 1.48 2.73
C ARG A 9 -22.17 2.33 1.83
N LYS A 10 -22.42 2.27 0.51
CA LYS A 10 -21.64 3.00 -0.51
C LYS A 10 -20.16 2.55 -0.64
N GLY A 11 -19.81 1.36 -0.16
CA GLY A 11 -18.44 0.83 -0.31
C GLY A 11 -17.42 1.43 0.66
N ILE A 12 -17.88 2.07 1.73
CA ILE A 12 -16.98 2.66 2.74
C ILE A 12 -16.36 1.53 3.56
N VAL A 13 -15.02 1.54 3.64
CA VAL A 13 -14.24 0.62 4.47
C VAL A 13 -13.49 1.43 5.52
N VAL A 14 -13.62 1.02 6.78
CA VAL A 14 -12.89 1.65 7.88
C VAL A 14 -11.50 1.02 7.96
N ILE A 15 -10.46 1.84 7.85
CA ILE A 15 -9.07 1.42 8.09
C ILE A 15 -8.87 1.27 9.61
N PRO A 16 -8.59 0.04 10.10
CA PRO A 16 -8.32 -0.21 11.52
C PRO A 16 -7.21 0.67 12.08
N LYS A 17 -7.27 0.91 13.39
CA LYS A 17 -6.32 1.79 14.08
C LYS A 17 -4.88 1.32 13.91
N GLU A 18 -4.62 0.02 14.01
CA GLU A 18 -3.27 -0.53 13.89
C GLU A 18 -2.65 -0.26 12.52
N LEU A 19 -3.46 -0.35 11.45
CA LEU A 19 -3.00 -0.03 10.09
C LEU A 19 -2.79 1.49 9.92
N ARG A 20 -3.69 2.31 10.46
CA ARG A 20 -3.52 3.77 10.42
C ARG A 20 -2.23 4.21 11.12
N GLU A 21 -1.90 3.62 12.27
CA GLU A 21 -0.68 3.95 13.00
C GLU A 21 0.58 3.45 12.28
N MET A 22 0.59 2.21 11.79
CA MET A 22 1.74 1.66 11.04
C MET A 22 2.07 2.47 9.79
N PHE A 23 1.05 2.85 9.01
CA PHE A 23 1.23 3.61 7.78
C PHE A 23 1.18 5.13 8.03
N ASN A 24 1.02 5.55 9.29
CA ASN A 24 0.88 6.93 9.74
C ASN A 24 -0.13 7.70 8.86
N ILE A 25 -1.33 7.11 8.67
CA ILE A 25 -2.46 7.65 7.92
C ILE A 25 -3.34 8.45 8.89
N LYS A 26 -3.53 9.73 8.59
CA LYS A 26 -4.31 10.68 9.39
C LYS A 26 -5.63 11.00 8.71
N GLU A 27 -6.54 11.55 9.50
CA GLU A 27 -7.81 12.05 8.97
C GLU A 27 -7.54 13.23 8.04
N GLY A 28 -8.11 13.17 6.83
CA GLY A 28 -7.86 14.16 5.77
C GLY A 28 -6.79 13.74 4.76
N ASP A 29 -6.03 12.67 5.02
CA ASP A 29 -5.05 12.16 4.06
C ASP A 29 -5.73 11.57 2.81
N GLU A 30 -5.12 11.81 1.65
CA GLU A 30 -5.49 11.14 0.42
C GLU A 30 -4.85 9.75 0.34
N VAL A 31 -5.57 8.79 -0.26
CA VAL A 31 -5.06 7.46 -0.52
C VAL A 31 -5.21 7.12 -2.00
N LEU A 32 -4.18 6.46 -2.55
CA LEU A 32 -4.21 5.85 -3.87
C LEU A 32 -4.85 4.47 -3.75
N ILE A 33 -5.88 4.21 -4.57
CA ILE A 33 -6.54 2.90 -4.63
C ILE A 33 -6.36 2.36 -6.05
N PHE A 34 -5.82 1.15 -6.17
CA PHE A 34 -5.73 0.44 -7.45
C PHE A 34 -6.02 -1.05 -7.25
N SER A 35 -6.30 -1.75 -8.35
CA SER A 35 -6.59 -3.18 -8.35
C SER A 35 -5.69 -3.94 -9.30
N ASP A 36 -5.31 -5.15 -8.92
CA ASP A 36 -4.61 -6.12 -9.76
C ASP A 36 -5.24 -7.52 -9.61
N GLU A 37 -4.56 -8.54 -10.12
CA GLU A 37 -5.00 -9.95 -10.07
C GLU A 37 -5.09 -10.51 -8.63
N PHE A 38 -4.46 -9.85 -7.66
CA PHE A 38 -4.41 -10.24 -6.26
C PHE A 38 -5.41 -9.48 -5.38
N GLY A 39 -6.03 -8.42 -5.90
CA GLY A 39 -7.13 -7.73 -5.24
C GLY A 39 -7.03 -6.20 -5.28
N ILE A 40 -7.50 -5.55 -4.22
CA ILE A 40 -7.51 -4.10 -4.07
C ILE A 40 -6.39 -3.67 -3.14
N HIS A 41 -5.58 -2.72 -3.61
CA HIS A 41 -4.47 -2.12 -2.87
C HIS A 41 -4.81 -0.69 -2.49
N ILE A 42 -4.45 -0.31 -1.27
CA ILE A 42 -4.65 1.04 -0.73
C ILE A 42 -3.28 1.54 -0.24
N LEU A 43 -2.77 2.59 -0.85
CA LEU A 43 -1.50 3.21 -0.49
C LEU A 43 -1.76 4.65 -0.02
N PRO A 44 -1.16 5.11 1.08
CA PRO A 44 -1.23 6.52 1.45
C PRO A 44 -0.50 7.39 0.44
N LYS A 45 -1.16 8.46 -0.03
CA LYS A 45 -0.57 9.44 -0.93
C LYS A 45 0.18 10.48 -0.08
N LYS A 46 1.38 10.10 0.36
CA LYS A 46 2.30 11.04 1.04
C LYS A 46 3.17 11.73 0.02
N SER A 47 3.47 13.00 0.25
CA SER A 47 4.49 13.70 -0.54
C SER A 47 5.85 13.01 -0.35
N PRO A 48 6.70 12.97 -1.38
CA PRO A 48 8.05 12.44 -1.24
C PRO A 48 8.78 13.01 -0.02
N GLU A 49 8.59 14.28 0.34
CA GLU A 49 9.26 14.86 1.53
C GLU A 49 8.88 14.18 2.86
N GLU A 50 7.68 13.59 2.97
CA GLU A 50 7.23 12.87 4.19
C GLU A 50 7.60 11.37 4.18
N LEU A 51 7.89 10.82 2.99
CA LEU A 51 8.40 9.46 2.82
C LEU A 51 9.94 9.42 2.98
N PHE A 52 10.63 10.50 2.59
CA PHE A 52 12.09 10.62 2.54
C PHE A 52 12.72 11.07 3.87
N GLY A 53 12.13 10.68 5.00
CA GLY A 53 12.90 10.50 6.24
C GLY A 53 13.71 9.18 6.22
N ILE A 54 13.46 8.31 5.24
CA ILE A 54 14.14 7.04 5.03
C ILE A 54 14.68 7.04 3.60
N ASP A 55 15.98 7.29 3.51
CA ASP A 55 16.93 6.95 2.46
C ASP A 55 16.44 6.79 1.00
N SER A 56 17.00 7.66 0.14
CA SER A 56 17.33 7.39 -1.26
C SER A 56 16.20 7.15 -2.29
N GLY A 57 15.79 8.25 -2.91
CA GLY A 57 16.03 8.45 -4.34
C GLY A 57 15.11 7.76 -5.36
N LYS A 58 14.12 6.98 -4.96
CA LYS A 58 13.15 6.37 -5.89
C LYS A 58 11.74 6.80 -5.55
N GLY A 59 11.07 7.44 -6.51
CA GLY A 59 9.69 7.90 -6.34
C GLY A 59 8.78 6.74 -5.93
N LEU A 60 7.74 7.03 -5.14
CA LEU A 60 6.77 6.06 -4.62
C LEU A 60 6.22 5.11 -5.71
N GLU A 61 6.11 5.60 -6.93
CA GLU A 61 5.70 4.81 -8.10
C GLU A 61 6.76 3.80 -8.56
N GLU A 62 8.05 4.14 -8.49
CA GLU A 62 9.15 3.19 -8.76
C GLU A 62 9.24 2.13 -7.67
N LEU A 63 9.07 2.51 -6.40
CA LEU A 63 9.05 1.54 -5.28
C LEU A 63 7.87 0.57 -5.40
N ALA A 64 6.68 1.08 -5.77
CA ALA A 64 5.52 0.24 -6.03
C ALA A 64 5.77 -0.72 -7.20
N LYS A 65 6.38 -0.24 -8.29
CA LYS A 65 6.75 -1.08 -9.45
C LYS A 65 7.83 -2.10 -9.10
N GLU A 66 8.84 -1.74 -8.31
CA GLU A 66 9.91 -2.66 -7.89
C GLU A 66 9.39 -3.76 -6.96
N GLN A 67 8.51 -3.43 -6.00
CA GLN A 67 7.87 -4.42 -5.12
C GLN A 67 7.01 -5.43 -5.89
N ILE A 68 6.29 -4.98 -6.91
CA ILE A 68 5.51 -5.87 -7.79
C ILE A 68 6.46 -6.80 -8.54
N LYS A 69 7.55 -6.25 -9.11
CA LYS A 69 8.52 -6.99 -9.93
C LYS A 69 9.37 -7.99 -9.13
N GLU A 70 9.77 -7.64 -7.91
CA GLU A 70 10.50 -8.54 -7.01
C GLU A 70 9.63 -9.75 -6.63
N ARG A 71 8.34 -9.53 -6.32
CA ARG A 71 7.41 -10.63 -6.00
C ARG A 71 7.16 -11.55 -7.18
N GLU A 72 7.15 -11.02 -8.40
CA GLU A 72 7.06 -11.84 -9.62
C GLU A 72 8.33 -12.67 -9.84
N ALA A 73 9.51 -12.09 -9.62
CA ALA A 73 10.80 -12.75 -9.80
C ALA A 73 11.08 -13.83 -8.73
N GLU A 74 10.68 -13.61 -7.48
CA GLU A 74 10.75 -14.64 -6.44
C GLU A 74 9.88 -15.84 -6.78
N ARG A 75 8.67 -15.61 -7.32
CA ARG A 75 7.75 -16.69 -7.69
C ARG A 75 8.20 -17.49 -8.90
N ALA A 76 8.91 -16.87 -9.86
CA ALA A 76 9.49 -17.59 -10.99
C ALA A 76 10.58 -18.60 -10.58
N LYS A 77 11.30 -18.36 -9.47
CA LYS A 77 12.33 -19.27 -8.95
C LYS A 77 11.77 -20.42 -8.11
N VAL A 78 10.55 -20.30 -7.59
CA VAL A 78 9.91 -21.36 -6.78
C VAL A 78 9.35 -22.49 -7.65
N TYR A 79 9.20 -22.28 -8.96
CA TYR A 79 8.67 -23.25 -9.92
C TYR A 79 9.72 -23.81 -10.91
N SER A 80 11.02 -23.62 -10.65
CA SER A 80 12.12 -24.27 -11.38
C SER A 80 12.88 -25.23 -10.48
#